data_AF-A0A2S2NK57-F1
#
_entry.id   AF-A0A2S2NK57-F1
#
_cell.length_a   1.000
_cell.length_b   1.000
_cell.length_c   1.000
_cell.angle_alpha   90.00
_cell.angle_beta   90.00
_cell.angle_gamma   90.00
#
_symmetry.space_group_name_H-M   'P 1'
#
loop_
_entity.id
_entity.type
_entity.pdbx_description
1 polymer ?
#
loop_
_entity_poly.entity_id
_entity_poly.type
_entity_poly.pdbx_seq_one_letter_code
_entity_poly.pdbx_strand_id
1 'polypeptide(L)'
;MVSFRAGRMGSFGLAVNRYTNFPFQSWEIRPEGGSDGAGVILSVTAATVLIEFAVREDQAAMVQLQNATTVALQEMIGVYYRPDKLIRLLRRGGVNLFPEPDARHYVDGRRPPKHAVAERHAYRCMAVLSGTHQFTASRWNVHAPFDRMVMQMKETQPPAVEAADGAETTLSSSSAIGGQAGVVPYKMVMVTPERAVLLKCTEVSQVFSEEPLDKPSDVAEAGLRYASDLLTLVGHNPSDVDFKATETLFYLMDKIKFLSYS
;
A
#
# COMPACT_ATOMS: atom_id res chain seq x y z
N MET A 1 10.06 -1.18 29.75
CA MET A 1 11.23 -0.70 30.54
C MET A 1 12.06 -1.91 30.91
N VAL A 2 13.33 -1.98 30.50
CA VAL A 2 14.24 -3.06 30.89
C VAL A 2 15.07 -2.57 32.07
N SER A 3 14.95 -3.22 33.22
CA SER A 3 15.79 -2.96 34.39
C SER A 3 16.41 -4.27 34.86
N PHE A 4 17.69 -4.23 35.19
CA PHE A 4 18.40 -5.37 35.77
C PHE A 4 19.35 -4.88 36.86
N ARG A 5 19.56 -5.71 37.89
CA ARG A 5 20.54 -5.47 38.95
C ARG A 5 21.74 -6.37 38.71
N ALA A 6 22.93 -5.77 38.71
CA ALA A 6 24.19 -6.50 38.59
C ALA A 6 24.97 -6.41 39.91
N GLY A 7 25.43 -7.54 40.43
CA GLY A 7 26.22 -7.61 41.67
C GLY A 7 27.73 -7.34 41.48
N ARG A 8 28.20 -7.31 40.23
CA ARG A 8 29.58 -6.97 39.85
C ARG A 8 29.55 -6.18 38.55
N MET A 9 30.51 -5.26 38.37
CA MET A 9 30.63 -4.47 37.15
C MET A 9 31.14 -5.35 36.00
N GLY A 10 30.46 -5.31 34.86
CA GLY A 10 30.79 -6.11 33.67
C GLY A 10 30.16 -5.52 32.41
N SER A 11 30.53 -6.05 31.25
CA SER A 11 29.95 -5.66 29.96
C SER A 11 28.61 -6.36 29.74
N PHE A 12 27.56 -5.58 29.49
CA PHE A 12 26.24 -6.08 29.12
C PHE A 12 25.97 -5.79 27.65
N GLY A 13 25.56 -6.80 26.90
CA GLY A 13 25.09 -6.67 25.53
C GLY A 13 23.57 -6.83 25.48
N LEU A 14 22.88 -5.89 24.82
CA LEU A 14 21.46 -6.01 24.52
C LEU A 14 21.33 -6.23 23.01
N ALA A 15 20.56 -7.26 22.63
CA ALA A 15 20.22 -7.53 21.25
C ALA A 15 18.70 -7.54 21.12
N VAL A 16 18.20 -6.95 20.04
CA VAL A 16 16.78 -6.94 19.69
C VAL A 16 16.66 -7.48 18.28
N ASN A 17 15.64 -8.31 18.05
CA ASN A 17 15.34 -8.76 16.70
C ASN A 17 14.91 -7.54 15.85
N ARG A 18 15.67 -7.25 14.79
CA ARG A 18 15.40 -6.12 13.88
C ARG A 18 14.14 -6.32 13.05
N TYR A 19 13.77 -7.57 12.76
CA TYR A 19 12.72 -7.92 11.82
C TYR A 19 11.40 -8.35 12.50
N THR A 20 11.17 -7.92 13.74
CA THR A 20 9.95 -8.25 14.50
C THR A 20 8.65 -7.76 13.87
N ASN A 21 8.74 -6.73 13.02
CA ASN A 21 7.59 -6.14 12.33
C ASN A 21 7.23 -6.85 11.01
N PHE A 22 8.05 -7.81 10.58
CA PHE A 22 7.81 -8.55 9.35
C PHE A 22 7.28 -9.96 9.65
N PRO A 23 6.34 -10.48 8.85
CA PRO A 23 5.63 -9.81 7.75
C PRO A 23 4.63 -8.75 8.24
N PHE A 24 4.28 -7.83 7.36
CA PHE A 24 3.20 -6.86 7.58
C PHE A 24 1.86 -7.61 7.61
N GLN A 25 0.97 -7.19 8.50
CA GLN A 25 -0.36 -7.78 8.64
C GLN A 25 -1.35 -7.18 7.64
N SER A 26 -1.26 -5.87 7.42
CA SER A 26 -2.10 -5.15 6.46
C SER A 26 -1.44 -3.82 6.10
N TRP A 27 -1.82 -3.27 4.95
CA TRP A 27 -1.42 -1.95 4.49
C TRP A 27 -2.56 -1.35 3.66
N GLU A 28 -2.64 -0.03 3.65
CA GLU A 28 -3.66 0.74 2.96
C GLU A 28 -3.08 2.03 2.42
N ILE A 29 -3.45 2.39 1.19
CA ILE A 29 -3.16 3.67 0.56
C ILE A 29 -4.50 4.30 0.24
N ARG A 30 -4.74 5.50 0.76
CA ARG A 30 -5.96 6.25 0.51
C ARG A 30 -5.63 7.71 0.18
N PRO A 31 -6.35 8.35 -0.74
CA PRO A 31 -6.24 9.79 -0.93
C PRO A 31 -6.69 10.52 0.35
N GLU A 32 -6.04 11.65 0.65
CA GLU A 32 -6.43 12.52 1.76
C GLU A 32 -7.67 13.32 1.36
N GLY A 33 -8.85 12.94 1.85
CA GLY A 33 -10.14 13.55 1.49
C GLY A 33 -10.46 14.89 2.16
N GLY A 34 -9.45 15.73 2.43
CA GLY A 34 -9.59 17.02 3.12
C GLY A 34 -9.56 18.23 2.19
N SER A 35 -10.05 19.39 2.65
CA SER A 35 -10.01 20.68 1.95
C SER A 35 -8.60 21.28 1.78
N ASP A 36 -7.56 20.58 2.25
CA ASP A 36 -6.21 21.09 2.41
C ASP A 36 -5.20 20.22 1.65
N GLY A 37 -5.14 20.43 0.33
CA GLY A 37 -4.14 19.84 -0.56
C GLY A 37 -4.36 18.37 -0.94
N ALA A 38 -3.91 18.01 -2.14
CA ALA A 38 -3.92 16.63 -2.64
C ALA A 38 -2.83 15.79 -1.93
N GLY A 39 -3.11 15.38 -0.69
CA GLY A 39 -2.26 14.47 0.06
C GLY A 39 -2.61 13.00 -0.15
N VAL A 40 -1.68 12.10 0.19
CA VAL A 40 -1.91 10.65 0.20
C VAL A 40 -1.56 10.09 1.56
N ILE A 41 -2.44 9.26 2.12
CA ILE A 41 -2.21 8.58 3.39
C ILE A 41 -1.84 7.12 3.12
N LEU A 42 -0.66 6.71 3.60
CA LEU A 42 -0.18 5.34 3.62
C LEU A 42 -0.22 4.82 5.05
N SER A 43 -1.14 3.89 5.33
CA SER A 43 -1.23 3.17 6.60
C SER A 43 -0.56 1.81 6.48
N VAL A 44 0.31 1.47 7.43
CA VAL A 44 1.01 0.20 7.50
C VAL A 44 0.81 -0.40 8.89
N THR A 45 0.21 -1.59 8.91
CA THR A 45 0.00 -2.40 10.13
C THR A 45 1.01 -3.53 10.14
N ALA A 46 2.01 -3.42 11.01
CA ALA A 46 2.98 -4.45 11.30
C ALA A 46 2.60 -5.24 12.55
N ALA A 47 3.35 -6.30 12.87
CA ALA A 47 3.08 -7.15 14.03
C ALA A 47 3.09 -6.42 15.38
N THR A 48 3.94 -5.39 15.53
CA THR A 48 4.05 -4.65 16.81
C THR A 48 3.72 -3.17 16.71
N VAL A 49 3.59 -2.62 15.50
CA VAL A 49 3.44 -1.18 15.28
C VAL A 49 2.42 -0.92 14.17
N LEU A 50 1.55 0.07 14.38
CA LEU A 50 0.72 0.64 13.32
C LEU A 50 1.17 2.07 13.07
N ILE A 51 1.44 2.40 11.81
CA ILE A 51 1.92 3.73 11.40
C ILE A 51 1.11 4.25 10.23
N GLU A 52 0.70 5.50 10.32
CA GLU A 52 0.13 6.25 9.20
C GLU A 52 1.09 7.35 8.76
N PHE A 53 1.43 7.35 7.48
CA PHE A 53 2.20 8.38 6.81
C PHE A 53 1.27 9.24 5.97
N ALA A 54 1.33 10.56 6.12
CA ALA A 54 0.76 11.51 5.16
C ALA A 54 1.88 12.02 4.25
N VAL A 55 1.69 11.86 2.95
CA VAL A 55 2.60 12.35 1.92
C VAL A 55 1.97 13.59 1.28
N ARG A 56 2.71 14.69 1.26
CA ARG A 56 2.35 15.94 0.59
C ARG A 56 3.59 16.46 -0.16
N GLU A 57 3.49 16.59 -1.47
CA GLU A 57 4.59 17.02 -2.36
C GLU A 57 5.93 16.24 -2.10
N ASP A 58 7.03 16.94 -1.78
CA ASP A 58 8.37 16.35 -1.50
C ASP A 58 8.53 15.87 -0.04
N GLN A 59 7.47 15.89 0.76
CA GLN A 59 7.56 15.64 2.20
C GLN A 59 6.57 14.58 2.67
N ALA A 60 6.97 13.88 3.73
CA ALA A 60 6.15 12.90 4.42
C ALA A 60 6.14 13.21 5.92
N ALA A 61 4.96 13.17 6.51
CA ALA A 61 4.75 13.27 7.95
C ALA A 61 4.21 11.94 8.47
N MET A 62 4.53 11.65 9.74
CA MET A 62 3.85 10.61 10.49
C MET A 62 2.58 11.21 11.11
N VAL A 63 1.41 10.74 10.71
CA VAL A 63 0.12 11.20 11.25
C VAL A 63 -0.21 10.48 12.55
N GLN A 64 0.02 9.17 12.57
CA GLN A 64 -0.31 8.34 13.71
C GLN A 64 0.73 7.25 13.92
N LEU A 65 1.04 7.01 15.20
CA LEU A 65 1.89 5.92 15.66
C LEU A 65 1.18 5.22 16.83
N GLN A 66 0.91 3.93 16.68
CA GLN A 66 0.43 3.10 17.78
C GLN A 66 1.51 2.10 18.19
N ASN A 67 1.53 1.75 19.47
CA ASN A 67 2.33 0.67 20.06
C ASN A 67 3.88 0.84 20.03
N ALA A 68 4.40 1.96 19.53
CA ALA A 68 5.83 2.31 19.59
C ALA A 68 6.07 3.77 19.99
N THR A 69 5.26 4.31 20.91
CA THR A 69 5.31 5.72 21.34
C THR A 69 6.41 5.95 22.39
N THR A 70 7.66 6.06 21.95
CA THR A 70 8.66 6.74 22.77
C THR A 70 8.38 8.25 22.78
N VAL A 71 8.75 8.95 23.86
CA VAL A 71 8.52 10.40 23.99
C VAL A 71 9.07 11.17 22.77
N ALA A 72 10.27 10.77 22.30
CA ALA A 72 10.89 11.36 21.13
C ALA A 72 10.14 11.09 19.80
N LEU A 73 9.43 9.96 19.68
CA LEU A 73 8.62 9.66 18.50
C LEU A 73 7.30 10.44 18.51
N GLN A 74 6.73 10.67 19.68
CA GLN A 74 5.49 11.44 19.83
C GLN A 74 5.65 12.90 19.37
N GLU A 75 6.80 13.52 19.67
CA GLU A 75 7.13 14.89 19.24
C GLU A 75 7.34 15.02 17.73
N MET A 76 7.57 13.91 17.02
CA MET A 76 7.75 13.89 15.57
C MET A 76 6.44 13.69 14.79
N ILE A 77 5.32 13.43 15.49
CA ILE A 77 4.01 13.25 14.87
C ILE A 77 3.50 14.60 14.34
N GLY A 78 2.99 14.60 13.11
CA GLY A 78 2.46 15.79 12.43
C GLY A 78 3.53 16.70 11.80
N VAL A 79 4.81 16.40 11.96
CA VAL A 79 5.90 17.18 11.36
C VAL A 79 6.31 16.58 10.01
N TYR A 80 6.29 17.42 8.97
CA TYR A 80 6.72 17.03 7.64
C TYR A 80 8.25 17.03 7.52
N TYR A 81 8.78 15.91 7.03
CA TYR A 81 10.19 15.73 6.75
C TYR A 81 10.39 15.21 5.34
N ARG A 82 11.58 15.44 4.76
CA ARG A 82 11.98 14.68 3.57
C ARG A 82 12.03 13.18 3.91
N PRO A 83 11.60 12.30 3.00
CA PRO A 83 11.43 10.88 3.30
C PRO A 83 12.71 10.20 3.80
N ASP A 84 13.88 10.57 3.26
CA ASP A 84 15.18 10.08 3.74
C ASP A 84 15.50 10.41 5.19
N LYS A 85 15.10 11.60 5.63
CA LYS A 85 15.30 12.05 7.01
C LYS A 85 14.32 11.33 7.92
N LEU A 86 13.06 11.20 7.50
CA LEU A 86 12.02 10.47 8.22
C LEU A 86 12.43 9.01 8.47
N ILE A 87 12.86 8.29 7.44
CA ILE A 87 13.32 6.89 7.55
C ILE A 87 14.46 6.75 8.56
N ARG A 88 15.44 7.66 8.53
CA ARG A 88 16.56 7.64 9.48
C ARG A 88 16.10 7.91 10.91
N LEU A 89 15.15 8.83 11.10
CA LEU A 89 14.59 9.14 12.41
C LEU A 89 13.79 7.96 12.97
N LEU A 90 12.96 7.29 12.15
CA LEU A 90 12.21 6.10 12.56
C LEU A 90 13.14 4.96 12.97
N ARG A 91 14.21 4.69 12.21
CA ARG A 91 15.22 3.68 12.59
C ARG A 91 15.90 4.02 13.91
N ARG A 92 16.24 5.30 14.14
CA ARG A 92 16.81 5.75 15.42
C ARG A 92 15.81 5.63 16.57
N GLY A 93 14.52 5.80 16.30
CA GLY A 93 13.43 5.56 17.26
C GLY A 93 13.15 4.09 17.53
N GLY A 94 13.87 3.14 16.91
CA GLY A 94 13.65 1.70 17.07
C GLY A 94 12.50 1.14 16.23
N VAL A 95 11.92 1.96 15.34
CA VAL A 95 10.86 1.56 14.41
C VAL A 95 11.51 1.02 13.13
N ASN A 96 11.61 -0.29 13.05
CA ASN A 96 12.17 -0.98 11.88
C ASN A 96 11.02 -1.47 10.98
N LEU A 97 10.69 -0.67 9.94
CA LEU A 97 9.73 -1.03 8.89
C LEU A 97 10.38 -1.17 7.50
N PHE A 98 11.68 -0.88 7.39
CA PHE A 98 12.38 -0.81 6.11
C PHE A 98 13.36 -1.99 6.01
N PRO A 99 13.05 -3.02 5.19
CA PRO A 99 13.90 -4.20 5.07
C PRO A 99 15.21 -3.86 4.36
N GLU A 100 16.32 -4.40 4.87
CA GLU A 100 17.63 -4.37 4.21
C GLU A 100 17.74 -5.49 3.17
N PRO A 101 18.72 -5.45 2.23
CA PRO A 101 18.85 -6.47 1.18
C PRO A 101 18.99 -7.91 1.69
N ASP A 102 19.51 -8.07 2.90
CA ASP A 102 19.69 -9.33 3.60
C ASP A 102 18.46 -9.77 4.39
N ALA A 103 17.44 -8.91 4.58
CA ALA A 103 16.24 -9.18 5.35
C ALA A 103 15.53 -10.47 4.92
N ARG A 104 15.61 -10.83 3.63
CA ARG A 104 15.07 -12.07 3.06
C ARG A 104 15.56 -13.36 3.73
N HIS A 105 16.71 -13.33 4.40
CA HIS A 105 17.27 -14.50 5.09
C HIS A 105 16.81 -14.59 6.55
N TYR A 106 16.23 -13.52 7.09
CA TYR A 106 15.81 -13.40 8.48
C TYR A 106 14.29 -13.32 8.64
N VAL A 107 13.59 -12.87 7.61
CA VAL A 107 12.13 -12.92 7.51
C VAL A 107 11.71 -14.28 6.95
N ASP A 108 10.66 -14.84 7.54
CA ASP A 108 10.14 -16.21 7.35
C ASP A 108 10.49 -16.85 5.97
N GLY A 109 11.45 -17.79 5.98
CA GLY A 109 12.09 -18.35 4.78
C GLY A 109 11.18 -19.21 3.88
N ARG A 110 9.88 -19.28 4.20
CA ARG A 110 8.87 -19.95 3.37
C ARG A 110 8.34 -19.05 2.24
N ARG A 111 8.64 -17.75 2.26
CA ARG A 111 8.09 -16.77 1.31
C ARG A 111 9.24 -15.94 0.70
N PRO A 112 9.67 -16.23 -0.53
CA PRO A 112 10.65 -15.36 -1.18
C PRO A 112 10.03 -13.98 -1.47
N PRO A 113 10.81 -12.90 -1.37
CA PRO A 113 10.35 -11.57 -1.80
C PRO A 113 9.93 -11.62 -3.28
N LYS A 114 8.99 -10.74 -3.65
CA LYS A 114 8.41 -10.72 -4.99
C LYS A 114 9.45 -10.24 -6.02
N HIS A 115 9.13 -10.41 -7.30
CA HIS A 115 9.99 -9.97 -8.40
C HIS A 115 10.25 -8.46 -8.34
N ALA A 116 11.47 -8.05 -7.96
CA ALA A 116 11.80 -6.67 -7.61
C ALA A 116 11.50 -5.64 -8.70
N VAL A 117 11.69 -5.99 -9.98
CA VAL A 117 11.39 -5.07 -11.10
C VAL A 117 9.88 -4.88 -11.26
N ALA A 118 9.11 -5.96 -11.12
CA ALA A 118 7.66 -5.92 -11.25
C ALA A 118 7.02 -5.21 -10.06
N GLU A 119 7.54 -5.44 -8.85
CA GLU A 119 7.13 -4.74 -7.63
C GLU A 119 7.39 -3.23 -7.75
N ARG A 120 8.59 -2.83 -8.19
CA ARG A 120 8.93 -1.41 -8.40
C ARG A 120 8.03 -0.74 -9.43
N HIS A 121 7.71 -1.46 -10.50
CA HIS A 121 6.80 -0.98 -11.54
C HIS A 121 5.36 -0.84 -10.98
N ALA A 122 4.87 -1.82 -10.24
CA ALA A 122 3.58 -1.76 -9.57
C ALA A 122 3.49 -0.56 -8.62
N TYR A 123 4.54 -0.28 -7.83
CA TYR A 123 4.62 0.89 -6.97
C TYR A 123 4.53 2.21 -7.72
N ARG A 124 5.18 2.34 -8.88
CA ARG A 124 5.05 3.56 -9.70
C ARG A 124 3.62 3.77 -10.15
N CYS A 125 2.95 2.70 -10.59
CA CYS A 125 1.57 2.81 -11.01
C CYS A 125 0.63 3.12 -9.83
N MET A 126 0.81 2.46 -8.70
CA MET A 126 0.03 2.74 -7.49
C MET A 126 0.22 4.18 -7.00
N ALA A 127 1.44 4.71 -7.12
CA ALA A 127 1.72 6.09 -6.73
C ALA A 127 1.03 7.11 -7.64
N VAL A 128 0.95 6.84 -8.94
CA VAL A 128 0.22 7.71 -9.89
C VAL A 128 -1.29 7.60 -9.63
N LEU A 129 -1.78 6.41 -9.30
CA LEU A 129 -3.20 6.16 -9.07
C LEU A 129 -3.68 6.55 -7.67
N SER A 130 -2.81 6.92 -6.73
CA SER A 130 -3.19 7.13 -5.33
C SER A 130 -4.12 8.33 -5.10
N GLY A 131 -4.24 9.24 -6.07
CA GLY A 131 -5.20 10.34 -6.01
C GLY A 131 -6.63 9.91 -6.35
N THR A 132 -6.79 8.92 -7.23
CA THR A 132 -8.09 8.45 -7.73
C THR A 132 -8.50 7.12 -7.12
N HIS A 133 -7.54 6.31 -6.69
CA HIS A 133 -7.75 4.95 -6.22
C HIS A 133 -7.22 4.74 -4.81
N GLN A 134 -7.97 3.95 -4.05
CA GLN A 134 -7.61 3.41 -2.75
C GLN A 134 -7.12 1.97 -2.95
N PHE A 135 -5.97 1.64 -2.36
CA PHE A 135 -5.38 0.31 -2.42
C PHE A 135 -5.28 -0.31 -1.04
N THR A 136 -5.55 -1.60 -0.93
CA THR A 136 -5.43 -2.34 0.34
C THR A 136 -4.75 -3.69 0.15
N ALA A 137 -4.13 -4.17 1.23
CA ALA A 137 -3.56 -5.50 1.30
C ALA A 137 -4.61 -6.58 1.05
N SER A 138 -4.18 -7.69 0.45
CA SER A 138 -5.01 -8.87 0.26
C SER A 138 -4.47 -10.06 1.06
N ARG A 139 -5.36 -10.84 1.68
CA ARG A 139 -4.99 -12.11 2.31
C ARG A 139 -4.38 -13.12 1.34
N TRP A 140 -4.70 -13.01 0.05
CA TRP A 140 -4.26 -13.94 -0.98
C TRP A 140 -2.80 -13.73 -1.38
N ASN A 141 -2.24 -12.54 -1.15
CA ASN A 141 -0.86 -12.23 -1.49
C ASN A 141 0.15 -13.15 -0.77
N VAL A 142 -0.20 -13.55 0.46
CA VAL A 142 0.55 -14.48 1.31
C VAL A 142 0.77 -15.84 0.63
N HIS A 143 -0.22 -16.30 -0.14
CA HIS A 143 -0.18 -17.60 -0.82
C HIS A 143 0.27 -17.47 -2.28
N ALA A 144 0.37 -16.25 -2.80
CA ALA A 144 0.77 -16.01 -4.16
C ALA A 144 2.29 -16.26 -4.33
N PRO A 145 2.71 -16.90 -5.45
CA PRO A 145 4.11 -17.12 -5.77
C PRO A 145 4.89 -15.81 -5.98
N PHE A 146 6.21 -15.93 -6.16
CA PHE A 146 7.13 -14.77 -6.23
C PHE A 146 6.83 -13.78 -7.39
N ASP A 147 6.20 -14.27 -8.45
CA ASP A 147 5.84 -13.57 -9.68
C ASP A 147 4.46 -12.88 -9.60
N ARG A 148 3.64 -13.18 -8.58
CA ARG A 148 2.27 -12.69 -8.49
C ARG A 148 2.08 -11.81 -7.27
N MET A 149 1.62 -10.59 -7.48
CA MET A 149 1.27 -9.64 -6.44
C MET A 149 -0.24 -9.45 -6.46
N VAL A 150 -0.91 -9.73 -5.36
CA VAL A 150 -2.37 -9.62 -5.25
C VAL A 150 -2.72 -8.52 -4.25
N MET A 151 -3.61 -7.63 -4.63
CA MET A 151 -4.06 -6.53 -3.80
C MET A 151 -5.51 -6.18 -4.12
N GLN A 152 -6.15 -5.40 -3.27
CA GLN A 152 -7.45 -4.83 -3.59
C GLN A 152 -7.29 -3.39 -4.05
N MET A 153 -8.16 -2.99 -4.96
CA MET A 153 -8.24 -1.65 -5.51
C MET A 153 -9.69 -1.21 -5.50
N LYS A 154 -9.92 0.03 -5.08
CA LYS A 154 -11.21 0.69 -5.11
C LYS A 154 -11.02 2.07 -5.71
N GLU A 155 -11.92 2.44 -6.61
CA GLU A 155 -11.97 3.81 -7.12
C GLU A 155 -12.62 4.70 -6.06
N THR A 156 -11.94 5.79 -5.73
CA THR A 156 -12.46 6.79 -4.80
C THR A 156 -13.25 7.80 -5.62
N GLN A 157 -14.54 7.96 -5.31
CA GLN A 157 -15.33 9.05 -5.86
C GLN A 157 -14.60 10.37 -5.55
N PRO A 158 -14.44 11.30 -6.51
CA PRO A 158 -13.82 12.59 -6.22
C PRO A 158 -14.57 13.28 -5.06
N PRO A 159 -13.87 14.01 -4.17
CA PRO A 159 -14.54 14.86 -3.20
C PRO A 159 -15.41 15.85 -3.98
N ALA A 160 -16.69 15.89 -3.64
CA ALA A 160 -17.73 16.63 -4.33
C ALA A 160 -17.31 18.07 -4.67
N VAL A 161 -16.95 18.32 -5.93
CA VAL A 161 -17.18 19.62 -6.55
C VAL A 161 -18.65 19.61 -6.94
N GLU A 162 -19.44 20.21 -6.05
CA GLU A 162 -20.72 20.87 -6.29
C GLU A 162 -21.80 20.09 -7.06
N ALA A 163 -22.91 19.86 -6.37
CA ALA A 163 -24.19 19.58 -6.99
C ALA A 163 -24.54 20.70 -8.01
N ALA A 164 -24.37 20.43 -9.29
CA ALA A 164 -25.10 21.11 -10.36
C ALA A 164 -25.07 20.28 -11.66
N ASP A 165 -26.26 19.91 -12.08
CA ASP A 165 -26.72 19.52 -13.42
C ASP A 165 -26.27 18.18 -14.01
N GLY A 166 -27.29 17.38 -14.30
CA GLY A 166 -27.19 15.99 -14.66
C GLY A 166 -26.78 15.76 -16.11
N ALA A 167 -26.02 14.68 -16.29
CA ALA A 167 -26.01 13.91 -17.51
C ALA A 167 -25.75 12.46 -17.11
N GLU A 168 -26.81 11.66 -17.18
CA GLU A 168 -26.75 10.21 -17.13
C GLU A 168 -25.81 9.72 -18.24
N THR A 169 -24.82 8.90 -17.91
CA THR A 169 -24.33 7.91 -18.88
C THR A 169 -24.09 6.60 -18.14
N THR A 170 -24.91 5.66 -18.55
CA THR A 170 -25.16 4.34 -18.02
C THR A 170 -24.06 3.36 -18.43
N LEU A 171 -23.40 2.74 -17.46
CA LEU A 171 -22.80 1.41 -17.62
C LEU A 171 -23.09 0.55 -16.38
N SER A 172 -24.29 -0.03 -16.43
CA SER A 172 -24.74 -1.31 -15.87
C SER A 172 -24.19 -1.74 -14.49
N SER A 173 -24.87 -1.26 -13.48
CA SER A 173 -25.13 -1.99 -12.24
C SER A 173 -26.03 -3.21 -12.48
N SER A 174 -25.58 -4.39 -12.06
CA SER A 174 -26.44 -5.51 -11.67
C SER A 174 -25.83 -6.09 -10.39
N SER A 175 -26.50 -6.22 -9.25
CA SER A 175 -27.91 -6.20 -8.90
C SER A 175 -28.01 -5.95 -7.39
N ALA A 176 -28.96 -5.12 -6.99
CA ALA A 176 -29.19 -4.69 -5.61
C ALA A 176 -29.74 -5.79 -4.69
N ILE A 177 -29.35 -5.76 -3.41
CA ILE A 177 -30.27 -5.83 -2.25
C ILE A 177 -29.68 -4.99 -1.10
N GLY A 178 -30.44 -3.98 -0.64
CA GLY A 178 -30.33 -3.43 0.73
C GLY A 178 -29.47 -2.17 0.90
N GLY A 179 -30.11 -1.07 1.30
CA GLY A 179 -29.56 0.28 1.38
C GLY A 179 -28.28 0.49 2.20
N GLN A 180 -27.34 1.21 1.58
CA GLN A 180 -26.43 2.22 2.16
C GLN A 180 -25.84 3.01 0.98
N ALA A 181 -25.65 4.32 1.16
CA ALA A 181 -25.12 5.22 0.12
C ALA A 181 -23.91 4.58 -0.60
N GLY A 182 -23.97 4.56 -1.94
CA GLY A 182 -23.20 3.67 -2.81
C GLY A 182 -21.71 3.58 -2.49
N VAL A 183 -21.33 2.53 -1.76
CA VAL A 183 -19.93 2.18 -1.55
C VAL A 183 -19.46 1.41 -2.79
N VAL A 184 -18.59 2.02 -3.60
CA VAL A 184 -17.91 1.31 -4.69
C VAL A 184 -17.19 0.09 -4.11
N PRO A 185 -17.47 -1.15 -4.57
CA PRO A 185 -16.87 -2.34 -4.01
C PRO A 185 -15.39 -2.46 -4.38
N TYR A 186 -14.58 -3.03 -3.49
CA TYR A 186 -13.20 -3.37 -3.78
C TYR A 186 -13.14 -4.43 -4.89
N LYS A 187 -12.33 -4.15 -5.91
CA LYS A 187 -11.96 -5.09 -6.96
C LYS A 187 -10.62 -5.73 -6.61
N MET A 188 -10.47 -7.02 -6.88
CA MET A 188 -9.20 -7.72 -6.69
C MET A 188 -8.33 -7.52 -7.92
N VAL A 189 -7.06 -7.18 -7.72
CA VAL A 189 -6.09 -6.96 -8.79
C VAL A 189 -4.91 -7.89 -8.58
N MET A 190 -4.52 -8.58 -9.64
CA MET A 190 -3.28 -9.35 -9.71
C MET A 190 -2.31 -8.69 -10.68
N VAL A 191 -1.10 -8.46 -10.23
CA VAL A 191 0.01 -7.93 -11.05
C VAL A 191 1.08 -9.00 -11.18
N THR A 192 1.52 -9.20 -12.41
CA THR A 192 2.64 -10.07 -12.79
C THR A 192 3.63 -9.28 -13.63
N PRO A 193 4.87 -9.76 -13.85
CA PRO A 193 5.84 -9.08 -14.71
C PRO A 193 5.33 -8.85 -16.15
N GLU A 194 4.37 -9.65 -16.61
CA GLU A 194 3.88 -9.61 -17.99
C GLU A 194 2.56 -8.83 -18.15
N ARG A 195 1.75 -8.74 -17.08
CA ARG A 195 0.39 -8.20 -17.15
C ARG A 195 -0.21 -7.86 -15.78
N ALA A 196 -1.17 -6.95 -15.77
CA ALA A 196 -2.10 -6.70 -14.68
C ALA A 196 -3.54 -7.14 -15.06
N VAL A 197 -4.27 -7.75 -14.11
CA VAL A 197 -5.60 -8.33 -14.34
C VAL A 197 -6.53 -8.09 -13.15
N LEU A 198 -7.80 -7.76 -13.42
CA LEU A 198 -8.87 -7.77 -12.42
C LEU A 198 -9.41 -9.19 -12.22
N LEU A 199 -9.41 -9.67 -10.99
CA LEU A 199 -9.88 -11.01 -10.64
C LEU A 199 -11.36 -11.02 -10.30
N LYS A 200 -12.03 -12.13 -10.60
CA LYS A 200 -13.41 -12.40 -10.20
C LYS A 200 -13.56 -12.67 -8.69
N CYS A 201 -12.50 -13.16 -8.05
CA CYS A 201 -12.53 -13.45 -6.62
C CYS A 201 -12.65 -12.15 -5.79
N THR A 202 -13.21 -12.28 -4.61
CA THR A 202 -13.26 -11.24 -3.57
C THR A 202 -12.49 -11.70 -2.32
N GLU A 203 -12.19 -10.81 -1.38
CA GLU A 203 -11.56 -11.20 -0.10
C GLU A 203 -12.34 -12.25 0.70
N VAL A 204 -13.67 -12.26 0.54
CA VAL A 204 -14.58 -13.17 1.26
C VAL A 204 -14.74 -14.51 0.51
N SER A 205 -14.15 -14.65 -0.68
CA SER A 205 -14.23 -15.89 -1.45
C SER A 205 -13.59 -17.05 -0.69
N GLN A 206 -14.20 -18.23 -0.75
CA GLN A 206 -13.66 -19.42 -0.06
C GLN A 206 -12.42 -19.98 -0.78
N VAL A 207 -12.34 -19.78 -2.10
CA VAL A 207 -11.27 -20.28 -2.95
C VAL A 207 -10.69 -19.12 -3.74
N PHE A 208 -9.36 -19.07 -3.84
CA PHE A 208 -8.68 -18.14 -4.73
C PHE A 208 -8.95 -18.52 -6.18
N SER A 209 -9.45 -17.58 -6.96
CA SER A 209 -9.67 -17.76 -8.40
C SER A 209 -8.86 -16.73 -9.16
N GLU A 210 -8.04 -17.23 -10.07
CA GLU A 210 -7.26 -16.41 -11.01
C GLU A 210 -8.07 -16.08 -12.27
N GLU A 211 -9.34 -16.48 -12.32
CA GLU A 211 -10.21 -16.14 -13.42
C GLU A 211 -10.40 -14.61 -13.48
N PRO A 212 -10.14 -14.00 -14.65
CA PRO A 212 -10.45 -12.60 -14.87
C PRO A 212 -11.93 -12.32 -14.62
N LEU A 213 -12.25 -11.13 -14.07
CA LEU A 213 -13.62 -10.71 -13.75
C LEU A 213 -14.54 -10.79 -14.98
N ASP A 214 -14.04 -10.41 -16.16
CA ASP A 214 -14.74 -10.53 -17.44
C ASP A 214 -13.94 -11.39 -18.43
N LYS A 215 -14.52 -12.51 -18.87
CA LYS A 215 -13.95 -13.30 -19.98
C LYS A 215 -14.02 -12.46 -21.26
N PRO A 216 -12.89 -12.11 -21.91
CA PRO A 216 -12.93 -11.34 -23.14
C PRO A 216 -13.57 -12.19 -24.25
N SER A 217 -14.58 -11.65 -24.92
CA SER A 217 -15.19 -12.26 -26.10
C SER A 217 -14.32 -12.08 -27.35
N ASP A 218 -13.39 -11.11 -27.36
CA ASP A 218 -12.53 -10.77 -28.50
C ASP A 218 -11.05 -10.58 -28.14
N VAL A 219 -10.17 -10.88 -29.11
CA VAL A 219 -8.69 -10.82 -28.97
C VAL A 219 -8.16 -9.38 -28.86
N ALA A 220 -8.88 -8.40 -29.43
CA ALA A 220 -8.54 -6.98 -29.34
C ALA A 220 -8.86 -6.37 -27.96
N GLU A 221 -9.95 -6.81 -27.33
CA GLU A 221 -10.30 -6.41 -25.96
C GLU A 221 -9.41 -7.07 -24.91
N ALA A 222 -8.80 -8.22 -25.24
CA ALA A 222 -7.81 -8.85 -24.38
C ALA A 222 -6.57 -7.96 -24.16
N GLY A 223 -6.16 -7.15 -25.15
CA GLY A 223 -5.03 -6.23 -25.03
C GLY A 223 -5.28 -5.01 -24.12
N LEU A 224 -6.55 -4.64 -23.90
CA LEU A 224 -6.97 -3.60 -22.96
C LEU A 224 -7.18 -4.15 -21.54
N ARG A 225 -7.44 -5.46 -21.41
CA ARG A 225 -7.79 -6.13 -20.13
C ARG A 225 -6.61 -6.88 -19.49
N TYR A 226 -5.68 -7.37 -20.32
CA TYR A 226 -4.30 -7.70 -19.93
C TYR A 226 -3.46 -6.47 -20.21
N ALA A 227 -3.68 -5.45 -19.41
CA ALA A 227 -2.92 -4.24 -19.52
C ALA A 227 -1.45 -4.56 -19.20
N SER A 228 -0.50 -3.99 -19.95
CA SER A 228 0.91 -4.15 -19.62
C SER A 228 1.14 -3.74 -18.16
N ASP A 229 0.47 -2.64 -17.77
CA ASP A 229 0.65 -1.97 -16.49
C ASP A 229 -0.71 -1.61 -15.85
N LEU A 230 -0.72 -1.34 -14.55
CA LEU A 230 -1.92 -0.92 -13.82
C LEU A 230 -2.53 0.40 -14.35
N LEU A 231 -1.70 1.30 -14.89
CA LEU A 231 -2.17 2.57 -15.45
C LEU A 231 -3.06 2.36 -16.68
N THR A 232 -2.62 1.46 -17.56
CA THR A 232 -3.38 1.07 -18.75
C THR A 232 -4.65 0.32 -18.39
N LEU A 233 -4.65 -0.44 -17.28
CA LEU A 233 -5.84 -1.14 -16.79
C LEU A 233 -6.94 -0.16 -16.33
N VAL A 234 -6.53 0.96 -15.76
CA VAL A 234 -7.44 1.97 -15.19
C VAL A 234 -7.86 3.02 -16.22
N GLY A 235 -7.18 3.13 -17.37
CA GLY A 235 -7.49 4.15 -18.38
C GLY A 235 -7.18 5.58 -17.95
N HIS A 236 -6.19 5.75 -17.06
CA HIS A 236 -5.88 7.05 -16.46
C HIS A 236 -5.24 8.04 -17.44
N ASN A 237 -5.79 9.26 -17.53
CA ASN A 237 -5.19 10.35 -18.30
C ASN A 237 -4.08 11.05 -17.49
N PRO A 238 -2.88 11.26 -18.04
CA PRO A 238 -1.70 11.71 -17.29
C PRO A 238 -1.71 13.19 -16.87
N SER A 239 -2.78 13.95 -17.14
CA SER A 239 -2.77 15.41 -17.08
C SER A 239 -2.92 16.01 -15.67
N ASP A 240 -3.22 15.22 -14.64
CA ASP A 240 -3.57 15.73 -13.29
C ASP A 240 -2.70 15.14 -12.15
N VAL A 241 -1.49 14.68 -12.48
CA VAL A 241 -0.62 14.00 -11.50
C VAL A 241 0.34 14.97 -10.84
N ASP A 242 0.27 15.12 -9.52
CA ASP A 242 1.34 15.76 -8.75
C ASP A 242 2.58 14.84 -8.76
N PHE A 243 3.54 15.20 -9.60
CA PHE A 243 4.78 14.45 -9.79
C PHE A 243 5.58 14.33 -8.49
N LYS A 244 5.59 15.36 -7.63
CA LYS A 244 6.40 15.37 -6.41
C LYS A 244 5.83 14.42 -5.36
N ALA A 245 4.52 14.49 -5.09
CA ALA A 245 3.86 13.57 -4.17
C ALA A 245 3.98 12.11 -4.65
N THR A 246 3.83 11.89 -5.97
CA THR A 246 3.99 10.57 -6.60
C THR A 246 5.39 10.01 -6.36
N GLU A 247 6.43 10.81 -6.56
CA GLU A 247 7.82 10.37 -6.36
C GLU A 247 8.12 10.07 -4.88
N THR A 248 7.65 10.92 -3.96
CA THR A 248 7.80 10.72 -2.51
C THR A 248 7.11 9.44 -2.04
N LEU A 249 5.88 9.22 -2.51
CA LEU A 249 5.11 8.02 -2.19
C LEU A 249 5.80 6.78 -2.77
N PHE A 250 6.20 6.81 -4.05
CA PHE A 250 6.97 5.74 -4.67
C PHE A 250 8.22 5.42 -3.85
N TYR A 251 8.96 6.43 -3.42
CA TYR A 251 10.16 6.25 -2.61
C TYR A 251 9.87 5.56 -1.28
N LEU A 252 8.80 5.96 -0.57
CA LEU A 252 8.40 5.27 0.67
C LEU A 252 8.00 3.82 0.41
N MET A 253 7.21 3.55 -0.62
CA MET A 253 6.77 2.20 -0.97
C MET A 253 7.96 1.29 -1.34
N ASP A 254 8.90 1.78 -2.16
CA ASP A 254 10.12 1.06 -2.54
C ASP A 254 11.02 0.74 -1.34
N LYS A 255 11.00 1.58 -0.30
CA LYS A 255 11.74 1.34 0.94
C LYS A 255 11.03 0.42 1.91
N ILE A 256 9.70 0.38 1.95
CA ILE A 256 8.92 -0.48 2.85
C ILE A 256 8.76 -1.89 2.25
N LYS A 257 8.62 -2.00 0.93
CA LYS A 257 8.44 -3.26 0.19
C LYS A 257 7.30 -4.12 0.71
N PHE A 258 6.16 -3.50 1.03
CA PHE A 258 5.03 -4.21 1.62
C PHE A 258 4.44 -5.30 0.71
N LEU A 259 4.62 -5.29 -0.62
CA LEU A 259 4.12 -6.36 -1.50
C LEU A 259 4.94 -7.65 -1.36
N SER A 260 6.23 -7.50 -1.12
CA SER A 260 7.14 -8.61 -0.81
C SER A 260 7.00 -9.15 0.61
N TYR A 261 6.59 -8.30 1.55
CA TYR A 261 6.58 -8.63 2.97
C TYR A 261 5.18 -8.64 3.62
N SER A 262 4.10 -8.69 2.83
CA SER A 262 2.72 -8.92 3.30
C SER A 262 2.21 -10.30 2.88
#